data_AF-A0A3D5AC07-F1
#
_entry.id   AF-A0A3D5AC07-F1
#
_cell.length_a   1.000
_cell.length_b   1.000
_cell.length_c   1.000
_cell.angle_alpha   90.00
_cell.angle_beta   90.00
_cell.angle_gamma   90.00
#
_symmetry.space_group_name_H-M   'P 1'
#
loop_
_entity.id
_entity.type
_entity.pdbx_description
1 polymer ?
#
loop_
_entity_poly.entity_id
_entity_poly.type
_entity_poly.pdbx_seq_one_letter_code
_entity_poly.pdbx_strand_id
1 'polypeptide(L)'
;KEARASSEIENIITTHDKLYQALSINGSQIDSSTKEVLRYREAILEGYRHIQERGFINTNLIITIQQILEENNAGLRKLPGK
;
A
#
# COMPACT_ATOMS: atom_id res chain seq x y z
N LYS A 1 8.18 21.15 2.40
CA LYS A 1 7.04 20.21 2.60
C LYS A 1 7.19 18.95 1.76
N GLU A 2 7.77 19.03 0.55
CA GLU A 2 8.10 17.85 -0.28
C GLU A 2 9.07 16.87 0.40
N ALA A 3 10.12 17.37 1.08
CA ALA A 3 11.08 16.49 1.75
C ALA A 3 10.46 15.54 2.79
N ARG A 4 9.40 15.94 3.51
CA ARG A 4 8.71 15.03 4.45
C ARG A 4 7.93 13.93 3.73
N ALA A 5 7.22 14.28 2.65
CA ALA A 5 6.49 13.31 1.84
C ALA A 5 7.46 12.33 1.15
N SER A 6 8.62 12.82 0.70
CA SER A 6 9.70 11.97 0.20
C SER A 6 10.27 11.06 1.28
N SER A 7 10.53 11.57 2.49
CA SER A 7 11.04 10.75 3.61
C SER A 7 10.01 9.71 4.11
N GLU A 8 8.72 10.00 4.04
CA GLU A 8 7.66 9.02 4.38
C GLU A 8 7.58 7.90 3.32
N ILE A 9 7.71 8.23 2.03
CA ILE A 9 7.81 7.24 0.94
C ILE A 9 9.12 6.43 1.05
N GLU A 10 10.23 7.09 1.37
CA GLU A 10 11.54 6.45 1.54
C GLU A 10 11.55 5.50 2.74
N ASN A 11 10.87 5.83 3.85
CA ASN A 11 10.70 4.93 4.99
C ASN A 11 9.86 3.69 4.64
N ILE A 12 8.88 3.79 3.74
CA ILE A 12 8.10 2.64 3.25
C ILE A 12 8.97 1.72 2.37
N ILE A 13 9.79 2.29 1.49
CA ILE A 13 10.67 1.56 0.55
C ILE A 13 11.89 0.95 1.27
N THR A 14 12.44 1.60 2.30
CA THR A 14 13.70 1.19 2.95
C THR A 14 13.56 0.00 3.90
N THR A 15 12.33 -0.45 4.19
CA THR A 15 12.10 -1.60 5.08
C THR A 15 12.28 -2.98 4.40
N HIS A 16 13.34 -3.14 3.62
CA HIS A 16 13.74 -4.43 3.05
C HIS A 16 13.90 -5.50 4.13
N ASP A 17 14.50 -5.16 5.28
CA ASP A 17 14.67 -6.09 6.40
C ASP A 17 13.33 -6.53 7.02
N LYS A 18 12.35 -5.62 7.12
CA LYS A 18 11.01 -5.98 7.60
C LYS A 18 10.25 -6.82 6.58
N LEU A 19 10.45 -6.59 5.27
CA LEU A 19 9.92 -7.46 4.20
C LEU A 19 10.48 -8.88 4.32
N TYR A 20 11.79 -9.03 4.54
CA TYR A 20 12.41 -10.34 4.74
C TYR A 20 11.94 -11.02 6.02
N GLN A 21 11.80 -10.28 7.13
CA GLN A 21 11.19 -10.80 8.37
C GLN A 21 9.73 -11.24 8.14
N ALA A 22 8.93 -10.45 7.42
CA ALA A 22 7.55 -10.81 7.07
C ALA A 22 7.45 -12.13 6.30
N LEU A 23 8.41 -12.38 5.40
CA LEU A 23 8.46 -13.58 4.57
C LEU A 23 9.00 -14.81 5.31
N SER A 24 9.77 -14.61 6.38
CA SER A 24 10.39 -15.69 7.15
C SER A 24 9.63 -16.07 8.41
N ILE A 25 8.72 -15.22 8.91
CA ILE A 25 7.86 -15.52 10.07
C ILE A 25 6.61 -16.29 9.62
N ASN A 26 6.77 -17.60 9.45
CA ASN A 26 5.64 -18.53 9.43
C ASN A 26 5.19 -18.80 10.88
N GLY A 27 4.24 -18.01 11.37
CA GLY A 27 3.48 -18.36 12.57
C GLY A 27 4.04 -17.86 13.90
N SER A 28 3.97 -16.55 14.13
CA SER A 28 3.58 -15.96 15.42
C SER A 28 3.49 -14.44 15.29
N GLN A 29 2.29 -13.89 15.51
CA GLN A 29 2.02 -12.46 15.76
C GLN A 29 2.78 -11.48 14.84
N ILE A 30 2.36 -11.38 13.58
CA ILE A 30 2.82 -10.32 12.67
C ILE A 30 2.45 -8.96 13.28
N ASP A 31 3.44 -8.14 13.60
CA ASP A 31 3.23 -6.80 14.15
C ASP A 31 2.56 -5.86 13.12
N SER A 32 1.92 -4.80 13.60
CA SER A 32 1.17 -3.87 12.73
C SER A 32 2.03 -3.24 11.64
N SER A 33 3.32 -3.00 11.90
CA SER A 33 4.22 -2.38 10.92
C SER A 33 4.58 -3.37 9.81
N THR A 34 4.75 -4.65 10.16
CA THR A 34 4.95 -5.70 9.17
C THR A 34 3.71 -5.93 8.30
N LYS A 35 2.51 -5.88 8.88
CA LYS A 35 1.25 -5.96 8.10
C LYS A 35 1.13 -4.81 7.10
N GLU A 36 1.46 -3.60 7.51
CA GLU A 36 1.43 -2.43 6.65
C GLU A 36 2.37 -2.57 5.45
N VAL A 37 3.60 -3.04 5.67
CA VAL A 37 4.57 -3.31 4.60
C VAL A 37 4.07 -4.38 3.62
N LEU A 38 3.43 -5.44 4.12
CA LEU A 38 2.82 -6.47 3.27
C LEU A 38 1.69 -5.89 2.40
N ARG A 39 0.83 -5.05 2.97
CA ARG A 39 -0.26 -4.37 2.25
C ARG A 39 0.28 -3.43 1.18
N TYR A 40 1.33 -2.68 1.46
CA TYR A 40 2.00 -1.84 0.46
C TYR A 40 2.50 -2.66 -0.73
N ARG A 41 3.16 -3.79 -0.46
CA ARG A 41 3.63 -4.69 -1.51
C ARG A 41 2.46 -5.23 -2.35
N GLU A 42 1.41 -5.71 -1.70
CA GLU A 42 0.22 -6.23 -2.38
C GLU A 42 -0.42 -5.16 -3.27
N ALA A 43 -0.59 -3.94 -2.76
CA ALA A 43 -1.18 -2.83 -3.48
C ALA A 43 -0.37 -2.44 -4.72
N ILE A 44 0.97 -2.45 -4.62
CA ILE A 44 1.86 -2.18 -5.77
C ILE A 44 1.74 -3.27 -6.84
N LEU A 45 1.75 -4.54 -6.43
CA LEU A 45 1.66 -5.67 -7.36
C LEU A 45 0.30 -5.68 -8.08
N GLU A 46 -0.79 -5.41 -7.36
CA GLU A 46 -2.12 -5.30 -7.95
C GLU A 46 -2.20 -4.13 -8.93
N GLY A 47 -1.66 -2.97 -8.56
CA GLY A 47 -1.52 -1.80 -9.42
C GLY A 47 -0.78 -2.12 -10.73
N TYR A 48 0.39 -2.75 -10.60
CA TYR A 48 1.21 -3.16 -11.74
C TYR A 48 0.48 -4.14 -12.64
N ARG A 49 -0.13 -5.20 -12.09
CA ARG A 49 -0.90 -6.20 -12.83
C ARG A 49 -2.05 -5.54 -13.61
N HIS A 50 -2.80 -4.65 -12.97
CA HIS A 50 -3.90 -3.96 -13.63
C HIS A 50 -3.44 -3.10 -14.80
N ILE A 51 -2.30 -2.40 -14.66
CA ILE A 51 -1.72 -1.60 -15.74
C ILE A 51 -1.24 -2.50 -16.89
N GLN A 52 -0.63 -3.64 -16.58
CA GLN A 52 -0.23 -4.62 -17.62
C GLN A 52 -1.43 -5.17 -18.40
N GLU A 53 -2.54 -5.46 -17.71
CA GLU A 53 -3.75 -6.03 -18.33
C GLU A 53 -4.58 -5.00 -19.11
N ARG A 54 -4.69 -3.77 -18.61
CA ARG A 54 -5.63 -2.76 -19.12
C ARG A 54 -4.93 -1.66 -19.93
N GLY A 55 -3.65 -1.41 -19.68
CA GLY A 55 -2.85 -0.38 -20.34
C GLY A 55 -3.04 1.05 -19.82
N PHE A 56 -3.87 1.26 -18.79
CA PHE A 56 -4.12 2.59 -18.23
C PHE A 56 -4.50 2.55 -16.75
N ILE A 57 -4.27 3.68 -16.07
CA ILE A 57 -4.72 3.91 -14.69
C ILE A 57 -6.09 4.57 -14.74
N ASN A 58 -7.02 4.09 -13.91
CA ASN A 58 -8.35 4.67 -13.76
C ASN A 58 -8.74 4.79 -12.28
N THR A 59 -9.84 5.49 -12.00
CA THR A 59 -10.31 5.73 -10.63
C THR A 59 -10.64 4.44 -9.88
N ASN A 60 -11.14 3.41 -10.57
CA ASN A 60 -11.45 2.14 -9.91
C ASN A 60 -10.17 1.45 -9.43
N LEU A 61 -9.08 1.50 -10.21
CA LEU A 61 -7.78 1.00 -9.80
C LEU A 61 -7.28 1.72 -8.54
N ILE A 62 -7.42 3.05 -8.50
CA ILE A 62 -7.01 3.85 -7.33
C ILE A 62 -7.82 3.45 -6.09
N ILE A 63 -9.13 3.21 -6.25
CA ILE A 63 -9.99 2.72 -5.17
C ILE A 63 -9.53 1.33 -4.71
N THR A 64 -9.25 0.39 -5.63
CA THR A 64 -8.74 -0.94 -5.29
C THR A 64 -7.44 -0.88 -4.50
N ILE A 65 -6.48 -0.06 -4.94
CA ILE A 65 -5.21 0.16 -4.23
C ILE A 65 -5.48 0.71 -2.82
N GLN A 66 -6.37 1.71 -2.68
CA GLN A 66 -6.74 2.27 -1.37
C GLN A 66 -7.36 1.22 -0.45
N GLN A 67 -8.23 0.36 -0.97
CA GLN A 67 -8.87 -0.71 -0.20
C GLN A 67 -7.84 -1.71 0.34
N ILE A 68 -6.81 -2.04 -0.45
CA ILE A 68 -5.71 -2.93 -0.02
C ILE A 68 -4.89 -2.26 1.09
N LEU A 69 -4.55 -0.98 0.94
CA LEU A 69 -3.71 -0.26 1.92
C LEU A 69 -4.40 -0.11 3.29
N GLU A 70 -5.69 0.24 3.26
CA GLU A 70 -6.46 0.65 4.45
C GLU A 70 -7.36 -0.46 5.01
N GLU A 71 -7.44 -1.62 4.35
CA GLU A 71 -8.32 -2.75 4.67
C GLU A 71 -9.79 -2.33 4.89
N ASN A 72 -10.26 -1.36 4.10
CA ASN A 72 -11.61 -0.83 4.21
C ASN A 72 -12.19 -0.45 2.84
N ASN A 73 -13.49 -0.10 2.82
CA ASN A 73 -14.20 0.31 1.61
C ASN A 73 -14.52 1.81 1.60
N ALA A 74 -13.61 2.66 2.12
CA ALA A 74 -13.85 4.10 2.26
C ALA A 74 -14.07 4.79 0.91
N GLY A 75 -13.31 4.39 -0.12
CA GLY A 75 -13.42 4.95 -1.46
C GLY A 75 -13.14 6.46 -1.49
N LEU A 76 -13.72 7.16 -2.47
CA LEU A 76 -13.54 8.60 -2.59
C LEU A 76 -14.39 9.36 -1.55
N ARG A 77 -13.75 10.31 -0.86
CA ARG A 77 -14.43 11.20 0.08
C ARG A 77 -15.52 12.03 -0.63
N LYS A 78 -16.72 11.99 -0.07
CA LYS A 78 -17.91 12.70 -0.60
C LYS A 78 -18.25 13.98 0.15
N LEU A 79 -17.66 14.19 1.33
CA LEU A 79 -17.93 15.36 2.16
C LEU A 79 -17.02 16.54 1.74
N PRO A 80 -17.57 17.76 1.61
CA PRO A 80 -16.75 18.97 1.45
C PRO A 80 -15.88 19.19 2.70
N GLY A 81 -14.73 19.84 2.52
CA GLY A 81 -13.84 20.18 3.63
C GLY A 81 -14.51 21.17 4.59
N LYS A 82 -14.15 21.09 5.88
CA LYS A 82 -14.37 22.18 6.83
C LYS A 82 -13.33 23.26 6.64
#